data_AF-A0A520C7U7-F1
#
_entry.id   AF-A0A520C7U7-F1
#
_cell.length_a   1.000
_cell.length_b   1.000
_cell.length_c   1.000
_cell.angle_alpha   90.00
_cell.angle_beta   90.00
_cell.angle_gamma   90.00
#
_symmetry.space_group_name_H-M   'P 1'
#
loop_
_entity.id
_entity.type
_entity.pdbx_description
1 polymer ?
#
loop_
_entity_poly.entity_id
_entity_poly.type
_entity_poly.pdbx_seq_one_letter_code
_entity_poly.pdbx_strand_id
1 'polypeptide(L)'
;TRIVIDKNLGIPAHYHIFNDAAKTIIFNEVKTAVVDNIHFVQMEDMHFYLPQKIAYQLYLMDIQSVIIEGGANILSQFIAANLWDEARIFTSKTEWKKGLEAPKIIGNILEDITIGDDNLKILKR
;
A
#
# COMPACT_ATOMS: atom_id res chain seq x y z
N THR A 1 9.01 9.50 -2.18
CA THR A 1 8.88 8.45 -3.19
C THR A 1 7.48 7.89 -3.14
N ARG A 2 6.86 7.60 -4.29
CA ARG A 2 5.57 6.91 -4.40
C ARG A 2 5.79 5.50 -4.92
N ILE A 3 4.98 4.55 -4.47
CA ILE A 3 5.05 3.16 -4.89
C ILE A 3 3.69 2.77 -5.44
N VAL A 4 3.67 2.17 -6.63
CA VAL A 4 2.46 1.79 -7.36
C VAL A 4 2.57 0.33 -7.78
N ILE A 5 1.48 -0.40 -7.60
CA ILE A 5 1.33 -1.77 -8.09
C ILE A 5 0.44 -1.69 -9.31
N ASP A 6 1.03 -1.85 -10.50
CA ASP A 6 0.32 -1.82 -11.78
C ASP A 6 0.76 -3.00 -12.64
N LYS A 7 0.16 -4.16 -12.36
CA LYS A 7 0.53 -5.46 -12.95
C LYS A 7 0.74 -5.39 -14.47
N ASN A 8 -0.21 -4.77 -15.18
CA ASN A 8 -0.25 -4.79 -16.65
C ASN A 8 0.17 -3.45 -17.28
N LEU A 9 0.67 -2.49 -16.47
CA LEU A 9 0.90 -1.11 -16.91
C LEU A 9 -0.37 -0.46 -17.50
N GLY A 10 -1.51 -0.72 -16.86
CA GLY A 10 -2.83 -0.27 -17.32
C GLY A 10 -3.19 1.15 -16.88
N ILE A 11 -2.45 1.75 -15.94
CA ILE A 11 -2.72 3.11 -15.48
C ILE A 11 -2.26 4.10 -16.57
N PRO A 12 -3.15 4.96 -17.08
CA PRO A 12 -2.79 5.95 -18.08
C PRO A 12 -1.73 6.94 -17.57
N ALA A 13 -0.70 7.20 -18.40
CA ALA A 13 0.44 8.05 -18.04
C ALA A 13 0.06 9.53 -17.73
N HIS A 14 -1.13 9.98 -18.11
CA HIS A 14 -1.60 11.36 -17.85
C HIS A 14 -2.18 11.56 -16.44
N TYR A 15 -2.29 10.50 -15.62
CA TYR A 15 -2.76 10.66 -14.23
C TYR A 15 -1.69 11.24 -13.32
N HIS A 16 -2.14 11.97 -12.29
CA HIS A 16 -1.28 12.70 -11.35
C HIS A 16 -0.24 11.85 -10.61
N ILE A 17 -0.44 10.52 -10.55
CA ILE A 17 0.52 9.59 -9.95
C ILE A 17 1.87 9.56 -10.70
N PHE A 18 1.86 9.98 -11.97
CA PHE A 18 3.02 10.08 -12.84
C PHE A 18 3.60 11.50 -12.94
N ASN A 19 3.14 12.45 -12.12
CA ASN A 19 3.75 13.78 -12.13
C ASN A 19 5.21 13.74 -11.64
N ASP A 20 5.94 14.82 -11.85
CA ASP A 20 7.36 14.98 -11.51
C ASP A 20 7.62 15.33 -10.03
N ALA A 21 6.57 15.59 -9.24
CA ALA A 21 6.66 16.03 -7.85
C ALA A 21 7.41 15.05 -6.91
N ALA A 22 7.47 13.76 -7.26
CA ALA A 22 8.24 12.77 -6.53
C ALA A 22 8.66 11.61 -7.43
N LYS A 23 9.79 10.96 -7.10
CA LYS A 23 10.16 9.66 -7.67
C LYS A 23 9.02 8.66 -7.50
N THR A 24 8.66 7.96 -8.57
CA THR A 24 7.58 6.95 -8.58
C THR A 24 8.17 5.60 -8.96
N ILE A 25 7.92 4.58 -8.14
CA ILE A 25 8.32 3.20 -8.39
C ILE A 25 7.06 2.42 -8.79
N ILE A 26 7.13 1.68 -9.89
CA ILE A 26 6.00 0.93 -10.44
C ILE A 26 6.38 -0.54 -10.54
N PHE A 27 5.80 -1.34 -9.65
CA PHE A 27 5.88 -2.79 -9.71
C PHE A 27 4.88 -3.31 -10.75
N ASN A 28 5.37 -4.08 -11.73
CA ASN A 28 4.60 -4.57 -12.87
C ASN A 28 5.15 -5.91 -13.39
N GLU A 29 4.41 -6.62 -14.24
CA GLU A 29 4.85 -7.89 -14.86
C GLU A 29 5.47 -7.71 -16.26
N VAL A 30 5.50 -6.49 -16.79
CA VAL A 30 5.76 -6.23 -18.22
C VAL A 30 7.21 -5.84 -18.51
N LYS A 31 7.81 -4.91 -17.74
CA LYS A 31 9.12 -4.33 -18.07
C LYS A 31 9.89 -3.79 -16.87
N THR A 32 11.21 -3.76 -17.03
CA THR A 32 12.16 -2.99 -16.21
C THR A 32 12.70 -1.81 -17.02
N ALA A 33 12.55 -0.59 -16.52
CA ALA A 33 13.00 0.62 -17.20
C ALA A 33 13.08 1.81 -16.23
N VAL A 34 13.84 2.84 -16.60
CA VAL A 34 13.81 4.15 -15.94
C VAL A 34 13.46 5.18 -17.01
N VAL A 35 12.40 5.94 -16.77
CA VAL A 35 11.97 7.05 -17.64
C VAL A 35 11.74 8.24 -16.74
N ASP A 36 12.56 9.27 -16.90
CA ASP A 36 12.55 10.46 -16.04
C ASP A 36 12.60 10.10 -14.55
N ASN A 37 11.59 10.49 -13.76
CA ASN A 37 11.47 10.19 -12.32
C ASN A 37 10.76 8.85 -12.03
N ILE A 38 10.40 8.07 -13.06
CA ILE A 38 9.63 6.84 -12.94
C ILE A 38 10.54 5.63 -13.12
N HIS A 39 10.54 4.76 -12.10
CA HIS A 39 11.27 3.50 -12.07
C HIS A 39 10.29 2.35 -12.23
N PHE A 40 10.30 1.69 -13.38
CA PHE A 40 9.55 0.46 -13.62
C PHE A 40 10.39 -0.73 -13.13
N VAL A 41 9.83 -1.49 -12.19
CA VAL A 41 10.45 -2.70 -11.62
C VAL A 41 9.61 -3.89 -12.05
N GLN A 42 10.17 -4.74 -12.92
CA GLN A 42 9.50 -5.96 -13.32
C GLN A 42 9.55 -6.99 -12.19
N MET A 43 8.41 -7.62 -11.92
CA MET A 43 8.28 -8.72 -10.98
C MET A 43 7.42 -9.80 -11.62
N GLU A 44 7.96 -10.99 -11.77
CA GLU A 44 7.18 -12.14 -12.23
C GLU A 44 6.25 -12.66 -11.12
N ASP A 45 5.15 -13.29 -11.53
CA ASP A 45 4.15 -13.91 -10.65
C ASP A 45 3.74 -13.01 -9.47
N MET A 46 3.27 -11.79 -9.77
CA MET A 46 2.88 -10.81 -8.75
C MET A 46 1.71 -11.26 -7.89
N HIS A 47 1.06 -12.38 -8.21
CA HIS A 47 0.01 -12.95 -7.37
C HIS A 47 0.54 -13.82 -6.22
N PHE A 48 1.81 -14.22 -6.25
CA PHE A 48 2.45 -15.01 -5.21
C PHE A 48 3.43 -14.18 -4.39
N TYR A 49 3.29 -14.23 -3.07
CA TYR A 49 4.18 -13.57 -2.10
C TYR A 49 4.41 -12.08 -2.39
N LEU A 50 3.38 -11.39 -2.89
CA LEU A 50 3.48 -10.00 -3.32
C LEU A 50 4.01 -9.08 -2.20
N PRO A 51 3.49 -9.13 -0.95
CA PRO A 51 4.03 -8.31 0.14
C PRO A 51 5.52 -8.54 0.39
N GLN A 52 5.97 -9.79 0.40
CA GLN A 52 7.36 -10.17 0.64
C GLN A 52 8.27 -9.69 -0.49
N LYS A 53 7.85 -9.89 -1.74
CA LYS A 53 8.60 -9.42 -2.92
C LYS A 53 8.74 -7.90 -2.90
N ILE A 54 7.66 -7.18 -2.60
CA ILE A 54 7.70 -5.71 -2.47
C ILE A 54 8.65 -5.29 -1.35
N ALA A 55 8.51 -5.85 -0.14
CA ALA A 55 9.37 -5.52 0.99
C ALA A 55 10.87 -5.75 0.67
N TYR A 56 11.19 -6.87 0.01
CA TYR A 56 12.55 -7.16 -0.43
C TYR A 56 13.08 -6.16 -1.47
N GLN A 57 12.27 -5.80 -2.47
CA GLN A 57 12.65 -4.79 -3.46
C GLN A 57 12.87 -3.42 -2.81
N LEU A 58 11.99 -3.00 -1.90
CA LEU A 58 12.15 -1.74 -1.16
C LEU A 58 13.42 -1.73 -0.31
N TYR A 59 13.74 -2.85 0.34
CA TYR A 59 15.00 -3.03 1.07
C TYR A 59 16.23 -2.83 0.16
N LEU A 60 16.25 -3.46 -1.03
CA LEU A 60 17.33 -3.29 -2.00
C LEU A 60 17.47 -1.85 -2.54
N MET A 61 16.42 -1.04 -2.39
CA MET A 61 16.38 0.36 -2.80
C MET A 61 16.62 1.32 -1.62
N ASP A 62 17.09 0.83 -0.48
CA ASP A 62 17.33 1.58 0.77
C ASP A 62 16.07 2.27 1.32
N ILE A 63 14.87 1.75 1.02
CA ILE A 63 13.60 2.27 1.55
C ILE A 63 13.28 1.51 2.84
N GLN A 64 13.38 2.21 3.96
CA GLN A 64 13.26 1.62 5.30
C GLN A 64 11.84 1.64 5.87
N SER A 65 10.98 2.54 5.39
CA SER A 65 9.60 2.68 5.87
C SER A 65 8.64 2.97 4.72
N VAL A 66 7.45 2.41 4.80
CA VAL A 66 6.39 2.58 3.82
C VAL A 66 5.04 2.69 4.52
N ILE A 67 4.22 3.63 4.07
CA ILE A 67 2.81 3.72 4.43
C ILE A 67 2.02 3.06 3.29
N ILE A 68 1.23 2.05 3.63
CA ILE A 68 0.44 1.29 2.65
C ILE A 68 -0.99 1.80 2.70
N GLU A 69 -1.46 2.39 1.60
CA GLU A 69 -2.75 3.10 1.57
C GLU A 69 -3.89 2.35 0.84
N GLY A 70 -3.65 1.22 0.16
CA GLY A 70 -4.79 0.44 -0.34
C GLY A 70 -4.50 -0.63 -1.40
N GLY A 71 -5.52 -1.26 -1.98
CA GLY A 71 -6.92 -1.36 -1.49
C GLY A 71 -7.08 -2.48 -0.45
N ALA A 72 -8.32 -2.87 -0.12
CA ALA A 72 -8.59 -3.89 0.90
C ALA A 72 -7.81 -5.20 0.68
N ASN A 73 -7.62 -5.62 -0.58
CA ASN A 73 -6.83 -6.80 -0.92
C ASN A 73 -5.34 -6.66 -0.56
N ILE A 74 -4.71 -5.54 -0.90
CA ILE A 74 -3.29 -5.30 -0.59
C ILE A 74 -3.11 -5.21 0.93
N LEU A 75 -3.95 -4.44 1.61
CA LEU A 75 -3.92 -4.34 3.07
C LEU A 75 -4.07 -5.72 3.71
N SER A 76 -5.05 -6.51 3.28
CA SER A 76 -5.28 -7.86 3.80
C SER A 76 -4.08 -8.78 3.56
N GLN A 77 -3.40 -8.68 2.41
CA GLN A 77 -2.21 -9.47 2.13
C GLN A 77 -1.03 -9.09 3.03
N PHE A 78 -0.76 -7.81 3.26
CA PHE A 78 0.31 -7.37 4.17
C PHE A 78 0.03 -7.77 5.62
N ILE A 79 -1.24 -7.67 6.05
CA ILE A 79 -1.67 -8.13 7.38
C ILE A 79 -1.47 -9.66 7.50
N ALA A 80 -1.97 -10.43 6.55
CA ALA A 80 -1.87 -11.89 6.55
C ALA A 80 -0.42 -12.39 6.44
N ALA A 81 0.43 -11.67 5.70
CA ALA A 81 1.86 -11.95 5.60
C ALA A 81 2.64 -11.54 6.86
N ASN A 82 1.98 -10.92 7.85
CA ASN A 82 2.61 -10.41 9.05
C ASN A 82 3.75 -9.40 8.73
N LEU A 83 3.53 -8.52 7.75
CA LEU A 83 4.49 -7.50 7.28
C LEU A 83 3.98 -6.09 7.58
N TRP A 84 3.55 -5.86 8.82
CA TRP A 84 3.14 -4.57 9.32
C TRP A 84 3.61 -4.43 10.77
N ASP A 85 3.82 -3.19 11.22
CA ASP A 85 4.25 -2.89 12.58
C ASP A 85 3.23 -2.01 13.32
N GLU A 86 2.67 -1.02 12.62
CA GLU A 86 1.61 -0.13 13.10
C GLU A 86 0.46 -0.08 12.08
N ALA A 87 -0.77 -0.01 12.56
CA ALA A 87 -1.94 0.26 11.74
C ALA A 87 -2.72 1.45 12.30
N ARG A 88 -3.14 2.34 11.39
CA ARG A 88 -3.98 3.49 11.70
C ARG A 88 -5.34 3.30 11.06
N ILE A 89 -6.36 3.11 11.87
CA ILE A 89 -7.71 2.77 11.43
C ILE A 89 -8.60 3.99 11.68
N PHE A 90 -9.02 4.64 10.60
CA PHE A 90 -10.03 5.69 10.64
C PHE A 90 -11.41 5.07 10.44
N THR A 91 -12.33 5.30 11.38
CA THR A 91 -13.70 4.81 11.34
C THR A 91 -14.67 5.98 11.41
N SER A 92 -15.49 6.16 10.37
CA SER A 92 -16.54 7.18 10.37
C SER A 92 -17.77 6.73 11.14
N LYS A 93 -18.61 7.68 11.55
CA LYS A 93 -19.95 7.41 12.10
C LYS A 93 -20.94 6.83 11.08
N THR A 94 -20.59 6.86 9.79
CA THR A 94 -21.46 6.38 8.72
C THR A 94 -21.36 4.86 8.61
N GLU A 95 -22.49 4.18 8.72
CA GLU A 95 -22.57 2.73 8.54
C GLU A 95 -23.07 2.37 7.14
N TRP A 96 -22.34 1.50 6.46
CA TRP A 96 -22.75 0.94 5.18
C TRP A 96 -23.29 -0.48 5.39
N LYS A 97 -24.55 -0.71 5.02
CA LYS A 97 -25.20 -2.04 5.15
C LYS A 97 -24.67 -3.07 4.14
N LYS A 98 -24.10 -2.58 3.03
CA LYS A 98 -23.52 -3.38 1.95
C LYS A 98 -22.31 -2.61 1.41
N GLY A 99 -21.24 -3.31 1.11
CA GLY A 99 -20.02 -2.70 0.61
C GLY A 99 -18.85 -3.68 0.63
N LEU A 100 -17.65 -3.13 0.46
CA LEU A 100 -16.41 -3.87 0.65
C LEU A 100 -16.06 -3.87 2.14
N GLU A 101 -15.93 -5.06 2.72
CA GLU A 101 -15.50 -5.22 4.11
C GLU A 101 -14.08 -4.67 4.34
N ALA A 102 -13.87 -4.08 5.51
CA ALA A 102 -12.54 -3.64 5.92
C ALA A 102 -11.62 -4.85 6.21
N PRO A 103 -10.31 -4.73 5.96
CA PRO A 103 -9.34 -5.76 6.35
C PRO A 103 -9.41 -6.04 7.85
N LYS A 104 -9.42 -7.32 8.22
CA LYS A 104 -9.37 -7.74 9.63
C LYS A 104 -7.94 -7.70 10.12
N ILE A 105 -7.71 -7.03 11.24
CA ILE A 105 -6.40 -6.90 11.87
C ILE A 105 -6.53 -7.06 13.38
N ILE A 106 -5.54 -7.72 13.98
CA ILE A 106 -5.46 -7.96 15.42
C ILE A 106 -4.13 -7.38 15.89
N GLY A 107 -4.19 -6.50 16.89
CA GLY A 107 -3.02 -5.87 17.49
C GLY A 107 -3.37 -5.22 18.82
N ASN A 108 -2.36 -4.79 19.55
CA ASN A 108 -2.50 -4.04 20.79
C ASN A 108 -2.95 -2.61 20.47
N ILE A 109 -4.03 -2.16 21.12
CA ILE A 109 -4.49 -0.77 21.00
C ILE A 109 -3.50 0.12 21.75
N LEU A 110 -2.84 1.02 21.02
CA LEU A 110 -1.98 2.04 21.60
C LEU A 110 -2.78 3.31 21.91
N GLU A 111 -3.64 3.71 20.97
CA GLU A 111 -4.46 4.91 21.07
C GLU A 111 -5.83 4.68 20.43
N ASP A 112 -6.84 5.34 20.99
CA ASP A 112 -8.21 5.38 20.49
C ASP A 112 -8.76 6.78 20.78
N ILE A 113 -8.79 7.63 19.75
CA ILE A 113 -9.11 9.06 19.86
C ILE A 113 -10.10 9.50 18.80
N THR A 114 -10.94 10.48 19.15
CA THR A 114 -11.86 11.12 18.20
C THR A 114 -11.14 12.27 17.49
N ILE A 115 -11.17 12.28 16.15
CA ILE A 115 -10.62 13.34 15.30
C ILE A 115 -11.73 13.86 14.40
N GLY A 116 -12.22 15.07 14.69
CA GLY A 116 -13.39 15.61 14.01
C GLY A 116 -14.62 14.74 14.24
N ASP A 117 -15.20 14.21 13.16
CA ASP A 117 -16.33 13.28 13.20
C ASP A 117 -15.95 11.79 13.19
N ASP A 118 -14.66 11.48 13.01
CA ASP A 118 -14.16 10.12 12.89
C ASP A 118 -13.46 9.67 14.17
N ASN A 119 -13.34 8.35 14.32
CA ASN A 119 -12.51 7.72 15.34
C ASN A 119 -11.22 7.22 14.70
N LEU A 120 -10.07 7.57 15.28
CA LEU A 120 -8.77 7.02 14.95
C LEU A 120 -8.36 6.02 16.02
N LYS A 121 -8.11 4.78 15.58
CA LYS A 121 -7.50 3.73 16.38
C LYS A 121 -6.11 3.41 15.86
N ILE A 122 -5.12 3.47 16.75
CA ILE A 122 -3.74 3.08 16.45
C ILE A 122 -3.48 1.71 17.08
N LEU A 123 -3.16 0.74 16.24
CA LEU A 123 -2.78 -0.59 16.65
C LEU A 123 -1.29 -0.79 16.44
N LYS A 124 -0.67 -1.53 17.35
CA LYS A 124 0.67 -2.09 17.18
C LYS A 124 0.59 -3.60 17.23
N ARG A 125 1.32 -4.26 16.32
CA ARG A 125 1.42 -5.71 16.31
C ARG A 125 2.00 -6.25 17.62
#